data_AF-A0A1U7T2T7-F1
#
_entry.id   AF-A0A1U7T2T7-F1
#
_cell.length_a   1.000
_cell.length_b   1.000
_cell.length_c   1.000
_cell.angle_alpha   90.00
_cell.angle_beta   90.00
_cell.angle_gamma   90.00
#
_symmetry.space_group_name_H-M   'P 1'
#
loop_
_entity.id
_entity.type
_entity.pdbx_description
1 polymer ?
#
loop_
_entity_poly.entity_id
_entity_poly.type
_entity_poly.pdbx_seq_one_letter_code
_entity_poly.pdbx_strand_id
1 'polypeptide(L)'
;MDPCRSLALLAGSLGLMSSLVALSTNFWFVAVGPTFSSHSGLWPTGHKDPVSDYIRVTQTFCILAVLWGLVSVGFLVLSCIPSLSAPGRGPLVATITGFAAAISMIVAMAVYTSERWGQPSHPQIQTFFSWSFHLGWVSAILFLCTGALSLGAHCGGPRPGYETL
;
A
#
# COMPACT_ATOMS: atom_id res chain seq x y z
N MET A 1 -22.88 -6.25 11.70
CA MET A 1 -21.99 -5.86 10.58
C MET A 1 -21.58 -7.12 9.85
N ASP A 2 -21.54 -7.08 8.52
CA ASP A 2 -21.04 -8.19 7.70
C ASP A 2 -19.54 -8.42 8.03
N PRO A 3 -19.13 -9.61 8.50
CA PRO A 3 -17.76 -9.87 8.93
C PRO A 3 -16.73 -9.62 7.83
N CYS A 4 -17.08 -9.85 6.56
CA CYS A 4 -16.19 -9.59 5.42
C CYS A 4 -15.90 -8.09 5.28
N ARG A 5 -16.91 -7.23 5.48
CA ARG A 5 -16.74 -5.77 5.40
C ARG A 5 -15.88 -5.23 6.53
N SER A 6 -16.09 -5.71 7.76
CA SER A 6 -15.27 -5.30 8.91
C SER A 6 -13.81 -5.72 8.73
N LEU A 7 -13.56 -6.95 8.27
CA LEU A 7 -12.21 -7.43 7.98
C LEU A 7 -11.55 -6.65 6.83
N ALA A 8 -12.30 -6.32 5.76
CA ALA A 8 -11.81 -5.50 4.66
C ALA A 8 -11.37 -4.11 5.15
N LEU A 9 -12.14 -3.50 6.06
CA LEU A 9 -11.86 -2.21 6.67
C LEU A 9 -10.61 -2.24 7.55
N LEU A 10 -10.47 -3.29 8.37
CA LEU A 10 -9.29 -3.50 9.20
C LEU A 10 -8.05 -3.72 8.35
N ALA A 11 -8.11 -4.61 7.35
CA ALA A 11 -7.00 -4.84 6.42
C ALA A 11 -6.64 -3.56 5.65
N GLY A 12 -7.63 -2.80 5.19
CA GLY A 12 -7.43 -1.59 4.40
C GLY A 12 -6.81 -0.46 5.21
N SER A 13 -7.28 -0.26 6.44
CA SER A 13 -6.74 0.75 7.36
C SER A 13 -5.32 0.39 7.81
N LEU A 14 -5.06 -0.89 8.14
CA LEU A 14 -3.72 -1.35 8.49
C LEU A 14 -2.76 -1.24 7.30
N GLY A 15 -3.22 -1.58 6.09
CA GLY A 15 -2.47 -1.41 4.84
C GLY A 15 -2.11 0.05 4.60
N LEU A 16 -3.08 0.96 4.73
CA LEU A 16 -2.88 2.40 4.57
C LEU A 16 -1.89 2.96 5.59
N MET A 17 -2.03 2.61 6.87
CA MET A 17 -1.10 3.02 7.92
C MET A 17 0.31 2.49 7.65
N SER A 18 0.42 1.23 7.25
CA SER A 18 1.71 0.61 6.89
C SER A 18 2.36 1.31 5.70
N SER A 19 1.60 1.66 4.66
CA SER A 19 2.11 2.43 3.50
C SER A 19 2.51 3.85 3.87
N LEU A 20 1.75 4.54 4.74
CA LEU A 20 2.10 5.88 5.21
C LEU A 20 3.37 5.88 6.05
N VAL A 21 3.51 4.88 6.94
CA VAL A 21 4.73 4.69 7.72
C VAL A 21 5.89 4.41 6.77
N ALA A 22 5.74 3.47 5.83
CA ALA A 22 6.76 3.17 4.84
C ALA A 22 7.16 4.42 4.05
N LEU A 23 6.21 5.21 3.54
CA LEU A 23 6.52 6.40 2.75
C LEU A 23 7.20 7.52 3.56
N SER A 24 6.87 7.67 4.84
CA SER A 24 7.36 8.78 5.68
C SER A 24 8.71 8.52 6.33
N THR A 25 9.10 7.26 6.49
CA THR A 25 10.30 6.89 7.23
C THR A 25 11.53 6.81 6.34
N ASN A 26 12.69 7.16 6.92
CA ASN A 26 13.97 7.08 6.23
C ASN A 26 14.65 5.70 6.32
N PHE A 27 13.92 4.68 6.79
CA PHE A 27 14.43 3.34 7.05
C PHE A 27 14.04 2.35 5.96
N TRP A 28 14.28 2.72 4.70
CA TRP A 28 14.17 1.78 3.57
C TRP A 28 15.44 0.97 3.39
N PHE A 29 16.58 1.60 3.65
CA PHE A 29 17.88 1.00 3.47
C PHE A 29 18.83 1.41 4.58
N VAL A 30 19.67 0.47 4.98
CA VAL A 30 20.79 0.73 5.86
C VAL A 30 22.06 0.38 5.11
N ALA A 31 22.97 1.35 5.01
CA ALA A 31 24.36 1.11 4.67
C ALA A 31 25.17 1.11 5.96
N VAL A 32 25.76 -0.03 6.30
CA VAL A 32 26.62 -0.18 7.48
C VAL A 32 28.07 -0.21 7.00
N GLY A 33 28.83 0.81 7.39
CA GLY A 33 30.29 0.86 7.23
C GLY A 33 31.02 0.50 8.53
N PRO A 34 32.36 0.49 8.52
CA PRO A 34 33.17 0.09 9.68
C PRO A 34 32.97 0.95 10.93
N THR A 35 32.56 2.21 10.78
CA THR A 35 32.45 3.20 11.86
C THR A 35 31.15 3.99 11.87
N PHE A 36 30.32 3.90 10.82
CA PHE A 36 29.08 4.67 10.69
C PHE A 36 27.98 3.83 10.02
N SER A 37 26.75 3.95 10.52
CA SER A 37 25.53 3.47 9.84
C SER A 37 24.77 4.66 9.25
N SER A 38 24.45 4.57 7.97
CA SER A 38 23.63 5.57 7.28
C SER A 38 22.31 4.94 6.86
N HIS A 39 21.21 5.65 7.16
CA HIS A 39 19.87 5.27 6.76
C HIS A 39 19.44 6.14 5.58
N SER A 40 18.94 5.51 4.52
CA SER A 40 18.41 6.21 3.36
C SER A 40 16.95 5.90 3.18
N GLY A 41 16.16 6.99 3.21
CA GLY A 41 14.74 6.97 2.90
C GLY A 41 14.45 7.05 1.42
N LEU A 42 13.18 7.21 1.12
CA LEU A 42 12.71 7.53 -0.23
C LEU A 42 12.92 9.01 -0.56
N TRP A 43 12.95 9.90 0.43
CA TRP A 43 13.04 11.35 0.24
C TRP A 43 14.51 11.85 0.27
N PRO A 44 14.89 12.79 -0.60
CA PRO A 44 16.23 13.35 -0.61
C PRO A 44 16.49 14.14 0.68
N THR A 45 17.60 13.85 1.35
CA THR A 45 18.05 14.58 2.55
C THR A 45 18.88 15.83 2.21
N GLY A 46 19.37 15.95 0.97
CA GLY A 46 20.18 17.07 0.49
C GLY A 46 19.53 17.82 -0.68
N HIS A 47 19.68 19.15 -0.72
CA HIS A 47 19.12 20.03 -1.76
C HIS A 47 19.81 19.92 -3.14
N LYS A 48 20.87 19.10 -3.26
CA LYS A 48 21.75 19.04 -4.44
C LYS A 48 22.05 17.63 -4.97
N ASP A 49 21.51 16.59 -4.35
CA ASP A 49 21.77 15.23 -4.82
C ASP A 49 20.78 14.89 -5.95
N PRO A 50 21.27 14.49 -7.14
CA PRO A 50 20.38 14.02 -8.20
C PRO A 50 19.63 12.79 -7.71
N VAL A 51 18.32 12.92 -7.51
CA VAL A 51 17.45 11.80 -7.15
C VAL A 51 17.42 10.83 -8.32
N SER A 52 17.87 9.60 -8.10
CA SER A 52 17.86 8.57 -9.13
C SER A 52 16.43 8.34 -9.66
N ASP A 53 16.29 8.13 -10.96
CA ASP A 53 14.98 8.03 -11.61
C ASP A 53 14.13 6.91 -11.02
N TYR A 54 14.73 5.78 -10.62
CA TYR A 54 13.99 4.69 -9.98
C TYR A 54 13.40 5.08 -8.61
N ILE A 55 14.03 5.99 -7.87
CA ILE A 55 13.51 6.51 -6.60
C ILE A 55 12.27 7.35 -6.88
N ARG A 56 12.30 8.19 -7.91
CA ARG A 56 11.15 9.00 -8.34
C ARG A 56 9.97 8.12 -8.78
N VAL A 57 10.25 7.05 -9.52
CA VAL A 57 9.23 6.05 -9.90
C VAL A 57 8.63 5.41 -8.64
N THR A 58 9.49 4.95 -7.71
CA THR A 58 9.05 4.34 -6.45
C THR A 58 8.19 5.30 -5.62
N GLN A 59 8.60 6.57 -5.48
CA GLN A 59 7.83 7.62 -4.80
C GLN A 59 6.45 7.80 -5.43
N THR A 60 6.39 7.93 -6.75
CA THR A 60 5.15 8.17 -7.49
C THR A 60 4.17 7.02 -7.28
N PHE A 61 4.64 5.78 -7.42
CA PHE A 61 3.79 4.60 -7.21
C PHE A 61 3.38 4.40 -5.75
N CYS A 62 4.24 4.72 -4.77
CA CYS A 62 3.86 4.72 -3.36
C CYS A 62 2.79 5.77 -3.04
N ILE A 63 2.91 6.99 -3.59
CA ILE A 63 1.89 8.05 -3.43
C ILE A 63 0.57 7.60 -4.05
N LEU A 64 0.60 7.05 -5.28
CA LEU A 64 -0.59 6.49 -5.91
C LEU A 64 -1.22 5.38 -5.06
N ALA A 65 -0.43 4.48 -4.49
CA ALA A 65 -0.92 3.43 -3.60
C ALA A 65 -1.63 4.00 -2.36
N VAL A 66 -1.07 5.02 -1.72
CA VAL A 66 -1.69 5.71 -0.58
C VAL A 66 -3.00 6.40 -0.98
N LEU A 67 -3.04 7.08 -2.14
CA LEU A 67 -4.24 7.74 -2.63
C LEU A 67 -5.35 6.72 -2.91
N TRP A 68 -5.05 5.64 -3.63
CA TRP A 68 -6.01 4.56 -3.90
C TRP A 68 -6.46 3.86 -2.62
N GLY A 69 -5.55 3.62 -1.67
CA GLY A 69 -5.85 3.06 -0.36
C GLY A 69 -6.79 3.97 0.46
N LEU A 70 -6.55 5.28 0.45
CA LEU A 70 -7.41 6.26 1.12
C LEU A 70 -8.82 6.27 0.53
N VAL A 71 -8.94 6.26 -0.80
CA VAL A 71 -10.25 6.15 -1.48
C VAL A 71 -10.94 4.85 -1.09
N SER A 72 -10.22 3.73 -1.11
CA SER A 72 -10.76 2.41 -0.71
C SER A 72 -11.31 2.41 0.70
N VAL A 73 -10.53 2.89 1.68
CA VAL A 73 -10.94 2.95 3.09
C VAL A 73 -12.12 3.91 3.25
N GLY A 74 -12.11 5.07 2.59
CA GLY A 74 -13.22 6.03 2.63
C GLY A 74 -14.55 5.42 2.18
N PHE A 75 -14.55 4.69 1.06
CA PHE A 75 -15.76 4.00 0.58
C PHE A 75 -16.18 2.84 1.48
N LEU A 76 -15.25 2.13 2.12
CA LEU A 76 -15.58 1.09 3.09
C LEU A 76 -16.21 1.68 4.37
N VAL A 77 -15.66 2.78 4.89
CA VAL A 77 -16.26 3.52 6.02
C VAL A 77 -17.68 3.96 5.67
N LEU A 78 -17.87 4.55 4.50
CA LEU A 78 -19.19 4.97 4.04
C LEU A 78 -20.17 3.79 3.91
N SER A 79 -19.68 2.64 3.44
CA SER A 79 -20.45 1.39 3.31
C SER A 79 -20.81 0.74 4.65
N CYS A 80 -20.15 1.14 5.75
CA CYS A 80 -20.48 0.72 7.11
C CYS A 80 -21.50 1.65 7.78
N ILE A 81 -21.75 2.84 7.24
CA ILE A 81 -22.72 3.80 7.77
C ILE A 81 -24.07 3.59 7.04
N PRO A 82 -25.11 3.06 7.69
CA PRO A 82 -26.38 2.75 7.04
C PRO A 82 -27.11 3.99 6.48
N SER A 83 -26.88 5.17 7.08
CA SER A 83 -27.54 6.42 6.70
C SER A 83 -26.97 7.10 5.45
N LEU A 84 -25.76 6.71 5.01
CA LEU A 84 -25.06 7.30 3.86
C LEU A 84 -24.80 6.28 2.74
N SER A 85 -25.17 5.02 2.95
CA SER A 85 -24.93 3.94 2.00
C SER A 85 -25.94 4.01 0.84
N ALA A 86 -25.50 4.54 -0.31
CA ALA A 86 -26.19 4.30 -1.57
C ALA A 86 -26.12 2.80 -1.93
N PRO A 87 -27.15 2.21 -2.58
CA PRO A 87 -27.24 0.76 -2.74
C PRO A 87 -26.06 0.19 -3.55
N GLY A 88 -25.31 -0.74 -2.93
CA GLY A 88 -24.44 -1.71 -3.61
C GLY A 88 -23.13 -1.23 -4.27
N ARG A 89 -22.96 0.07 -4.57
CA ARG A 89 -21.78 0.55 -5.34
C ARG A 89 -20.51 0.78 -4.52
N GLY A 90 -20.62 1.07 -3.23
CA GLY A 90 -19.47 1.32 -2.35
C GLY A 90 -18.45 0.17 -2.29
N PRO A 91 -18.89 -1.09 -2.06
CA PRO A 91 -18.00 -2.25 -2.02
C PRO A 91 -17.26 -2.52 -3.34
N LEU A 92 -17.87 -2.23 -4.50
CA LEU A 92 -17.21 -2.36 -5.80
C LEU A 92 -16.10 -1.36 -5.99
N VAL A 93 -16.36 -0.08 -5.68
CA VAL A 93 -15.35 0.97 -5.77
C VAL A 93 -14.18 0.64 -4.84
N ALA A 94 -14.47 0.25 -3.60
CA ALA A 94 -13.46 -0.20 -2.64
C ALA A 94 -12.61 -1.36 -3.19
N THR A 95 -13.24 -2.34 -3.83
CA THR A 95 -12.54 -3.48 -4.46
C THR A 95 -11.56 -3.01 -5.53
N ILE A 96 -12.03 -2.19 -6.48
CA ILE A 96 -11.21 -1.70 -7.60
C ILE A 96 -10.04 -0.88 -7.07
N THR A 97 -10.31 0.03 -6.14
CA THR A 97 -9.29 0.90 -5.56
C THR A 97 -8.31 0.14 -4.67
N GLY A 98 -8.76 -0.91 -3.97
CA GLY A 98 -7.90 -1.79 -3.18
C GLY A 98 -6.91 -2.56 -4.06
N PHE A 99 -7.37 -3.14 -5.17
CA PHE A 99 -6.47 -3.79 -6.13
C PHE A 99 -5.54 -2.79 -6.83
N ALA A 100 -6.03 -1.60 -7.20
CA ALA A 100 -5.19 -0.56 -7.75
C ALA A 100 -4.09 -0.11 -6.77
N ALA A 101 -4.40 0.03 -5.48
CA ALA A 101 -3.44 0.32 -4.43
C ALA A 101 -2.38 -0.78 -4.30
N ALA A 102 -2.83 -2.05 -4.28
CA ALA A 102 -1.94 -3.20 -4.21
C ALA A 102 -0.97 -3.27 -5.39
N ILE A 103 -1.46 -3.17 -6.63
CA ILE A 103 -0.63 -3.22 -7.83
C ILE A 103 0.36 -2.05 -7.84
N SER A 104 -0.09 -0.84 -7.49
CA SER A 104 0.78 0.33 -7.41
C SER A 104 1.90 0.12 -6.40
N MET A 105 1.59 -0.43 -5.22
CA MET A 105 2.61 -0.73 -4.21
C MET A 105 3.56 -1.84 -4.68
N ILE A 106 3.06 -2.91 -5.29
CA ILE A 106 3.91 -3.99 -5.84
C ILE A 106 4.89 -3.43 -6.87
N VAL A 107 4.44 -2.56 -7.78
CA VAL A 107 5.31 -1.93 -8.78
C VAL A 107 6.38 -1.09 -8.10
N ALA A 108 6.03 -0.26 -7.11
CA ALA A 108 7.00 0.52 -6.35
C ALA A 108 8.07 -0.37 -5.71
N MET A 109 7.64 -1.43 -5.02
CA MET A 109 8.54 -2.35 -4.33
C MET A 109 9.40 -3.16 -5.30
N ALA A 110 8.84 -3.60 -6.43
CA ALA A 110 9.55 -4.36 -7.44
C ALA A 110 10.65 -3.52 -8.10
N VAL A 111 10.33 -2.29 -8.54
CA VAL A 111 11.30 -1.35 -9.14
C VAL A 111 12.42 -1.05 -8.16
N TYR A 112 12.09 -0.76 -6.91
CA TYR A 112 13.10 -0.46 -5.90
C TYR A 112 14.03 -1.64 -5.61
N THR A 113 13.47 -2.86 -5.62
CA THR A 113 14.24 -4.09 -5.38
C THR A 113 15.13 -4.44 -6.57
N SER A 114 14.61 -4.35 -7.80
CA SER A 114 15.34 -4.73 -9.02
C SER A 114 16.55 -3.83 -9.26
N GLU A 115 16.36 -2.52 -9.11
CA GLU A 115 17.42 -1.53 -9.34
C GLU A 115 18.52 -1.64 -8.30
N ARG A 116 18.18 -1.94 -7.04
CA ARG A 116 19.18 -2.19 -6.00
C ARG A 116 19.88 -3.52 -6.10
N TRP A 117 19.21 -4.55 -6.58
CA TRP A 117 19.83 -5.86 -6.77
C TRP A 117 20.90 -5.81 -7.87
N GLY A 118 20.73 -4.94 -8.86
CA GLY A 118 21.71 -4.73 -9.94
C GLY A 118 22.92 -3.87 -9.58
N GLN A 119 22.91 -3.21 -8.41
CA GLN A 119 23.98 -2.28 -8.05
C GLN A 119 25.20 -3.03 -7.47
N PRO A 120 26.42 -2.82 -7.98
CA PRO A 120 27.59 -3.57 -7.55
C PRO A 120 27.89 -3.30 -6.07
N SER A 121 27.92 -4.37 -5.28
CA SER A 121 28.24 -4.31 -3.85
C SER A 121 29.68 -3.85 -3.66
N HIS A 122 29.88 -2.68 -3.05
CA HIS A 122 31.21 -2.27 -2.62
C HIS A 122 31.67 -3.15 -1.45
N PRO A 123 32.89 -3.73 -1.48
CA PRO A 123 33.35 -4.73 -0.52
C PRO A 123 33.48 -4.22 0.92
N GLN A 124 33.39 -2.91 1.17
CA GLN A 124 33.50 -2.29 2.50
C GLN A 124 32.16 -1.82 3.08
N ILE A 125 31.06 -1.86 2.32
CA ILE A 125 29.77 -1.32 2.74
C ILE A 125 28.74 -2.45 2.64
N GLN A 126 28.26 -2.91 3.79
CA GLN A 126 27.20 -3.90 3.83
C GLN A 126 25.85 -3.20 3.77
N THR A 127 25.06 -3.56 2.77
CA THR A 127 23.76 -2.94 2.51
C THR A 127 22.62 -3.89 2.83
N PHE A 128 21.63 -3.40 3.57
CA PHE A 128 20.46 -4.18 3.96
C PHE A 128 19.16 -3.43 3.73
N PHE A 129 18.12 -4.16 3.30
CA PHE A 129 16.75 -3.66 3.33
C PHE A 129 16.27 -3.56 4.76
N SER A 130 15.69 -2.41 5.11
CA SER A 130 15.26 -2.13 6.47
C SER A 130 13.75 -2.31 6.64
N TRP A 131 13.23 -2.10 7.84
CA TRP A 131 11.87 -2.48 8.23
C TRP A 131 10.79 -1.74 7.42
N SER A 132 11.04 -0.51 6.99
CA SER A 132 10.05 0.25 6.20
C SER A 132 9.85 -0.33 4.81
N PHE A 133 10.88 -0.92 4.22
CA PHE A 133 10.75 -1.69 2.98
C PHE A 133 9.85 -2.93 3.19
N HIS A 134 10.00 -3.64 4.30
CA HIS A 134 9.15 -4.79 4.61
C HIS A 134 7.69 -4.36 4.84
N LEU A 135 7.47 -3.22 5.48
CA LEU A 135 6.13 -2.63 5.62
C LEU A 135 5.50 -2.30 4.25
N GLY A 136 6.29 -1.85 3.27
CA GLY A 136 5.82 -1.70 1.89
C GLY A 136 5.20 -2.99 1.32
N TRP A 137 5.91 -4.12 1.44
CA TRP A 137 5.39 -5.43 1.02
C TRP A 137 4.18 -5.89 1.83
N VAL A 138 4.20 -5.72 3.15
CA VAL A 138 3.06 -6.04 4.01
C VAL A 138 1.83 -5.24 3.59
N SER A 139 1.99 -3.96 3.28
CA SER A 139 0.89 -3.10 2.83
C SER A 139 0.29 -3.57 1.50
N ALA A 140 1.11 -4.05 0.56
CA ALA A 140 0.62 -4.63 -0.69
C ALA A 140 -0.28 -5.86 -0.45
N ILE A 141 0.14 -6.77 0.44
CA ILE A 141 -0.66 -7.96 0.79
C ILE A 141 -1.97 -7.54 1.48
N LEU A 142 -1.90 -6.56 2.40
CA LEU A 142 -3.08 -6.05 3.09
C LEU A 142 -4.08 -5.42 2.11
N PHE A 143 -3.62 -4.64 1.12
CA PHE A 143 -4.49 -4.09 0.09
C PHE A 143 -5.11 -5.16 -0.83
N LEU A 144 -4.37 -6.23 -1.17
CA LEU A 144 -4.94 -7.38 -1.89
C LEU A 144 -6.05 -8.04 -1.09
N CYS A 145 -5.83 -8.26 0.21
CA CYS A 145 -6.84 -8.80 1.12
C CYS A 145 -8.06 -7.89 1.21
N THR A 146 -7.86 -6.57 1.31
CA THR A 146 -8.96 -5.58 1.29
C THR A 146 -9.78 -5.69 0.00
N GLY A 147 -9.14 -5.76 -1.16
CA GLY A 147 -9.81 -5.95 -2.44
C GLY A 147 -10.62 -7.24 -2.49
N ALA A 148 -10.00 -8.37 -2.12
CA ALA A 148 -10.65 -9.68 -2.14
C ALA A 148 -11.84 -9.77 -1.17
N LEU A 149 -11.69 -9.26 0.06
CA LEU A 149 -12.76 -9.25 1.07
C LEU A 149 -13.92 -8.32 0.67
N SER A 150 -13.59 -7.17 0.05
CA SER A 150 -14.61 -6.25 -0.49
C SER A 150 -15.39 -6.87 -1.63
N LEU A 151 -14.70 -7.63 -2.51
CA LEU A 151 -15.35 -8.36 -3.59
C LEU A 151 -16.25 -9.48 -3.05
N GLY A 152 -15.77 -10.22 -2.05
CA GLY A 152 -16.58 -11.23 -1.34
C GLY A 152 -17.85 -10.64 -0.74
N ALA A 153 -17.74 -9.49 -0.06
CA ALA A 153 -18.88 -8.78 0.51
C ALA A 153 -19.85 -8.23 -0.56
N HIS A 154 -19.37 -7.91 -1.76
CA HIS A 154 -20.21 -7.52 -2.88
C HIS A 154 -20.96 -8.72 -3.48
N CYS A 155 -20.25 -9.82 -3.73
CA CYS A 155 -20.84 -11.03 -4.32
C CYS A 155 -21.77 -11.79 -3.37
N GLY A 156 -21.51 -11.72 -2.05
CA GLY A 156 -22.33 -12.34 -1.01
C GLY A 156 -23.51 -11.48 -0.52
N GLY A 157 -23.63 -10.24 -1.00
CA GLY A 157 -24.79 -9.39 -0.69
C GLY A 157 -26.08 -9.97 -1.29
N PRO A 158 -27.25 -9.78 -0.64
CA PRO A 158 -28.52 -10.23 -1.20
C PRO A 158 -28.68 -9.66 -2.61
N ARG A 159 -28.84 -10.55 -3.60
CA ARG A 159 -29.23 -10.14 -4.96
C ARG A 159 -30.56 -9.38 -4.84
N PRO A 160 -30.69 -8.15 -5.38
CA PRO A 160 -31.99 -7.51 -5.48
C PRO A 160 -32.80 -8.30 -6.52
N GLY A 161 -33.57 -9.28 -6.07
CA GLY A 161 -34.33 -10.17 -6.95
C GLY A 161 -35.34 -11.04 -6.21
N TYR A 162 -36.61 -10.58 -6.30
CA TYR A 162 -37.86 -11.33 -6.17
C TYR A 162 -38.33 -11.81 -4.78
N GLU A 163 -38.53 -10.89 -3.83
CA GLU A 163 -39.49 -11.06 -2.72
C GLU A 163 -40.48 -9.89 -2.75
N THR A 164 -41.19 -9.77 -3.87
CA THR A 164 -42.46 -9.02 -3.95
C THR A 164 -43.41 -9.87 -4.77
N LEU A 165 -44.11 -10.77 -4.09
CA LEU A 165 -45.41 -11.29 -4.47
C LEU A 165 -46.11 -11.79 -3.20
#